data_AF-A0A399HJJ0-F1
#
_entry.id   AF-A0A399HJJ0-F1
#
_cell.length_a   1.000
_cell.length_b   1.000
_cell.length_c   1.000
_cell.angle_alpha   90.00
_cell.angle_beta   90.00
_cell.angle_gamma   90.00
#
_symmetry.space_group_name_H-M   'P 1'
#
loop_
_entity.id
_entity.type
_entity.pdbx_description
1 polymer ?
#
loop_
_entity_poly.entity_id
_entity_poly.type
_entity_poly.pdbx_seq_one_letter_code
_entity_poly.pdbx_strand_id
1 'polypeptide(L)'
;MSEAYSPVPELNLLKEFTDRIGPVHYSDGFELREYGADAGLHTWSENPEFLSRFIPFAQANGSGSDYALWRCDERTDLATLPVVLVGDDGDLYVIARNLTELFQLLAIDSEPLADVGFLAAGDAEEHSEGHHEFLAWLNQNFGLGPPEDPHALWTARKESDDRFRAWVSQFVELGDR
;
A
#
# COMPACT_ATOMS: atom_id res chain seq x y z
N MET A 1 0.14 -18.33 22.31
CA MET A 1 0.71 -17.02 21.91
C MET A 1 0.36 -16.94 20.43
N SER A 2 -0.50 -16.01 20.00
CA SER A 2 -0.66 -15.87 18.55
C SER A 2 0.68 -15.37 18.02
N GLU A 3 1.19 -16.02 16.98
CA GLU A 3 2.34 -15.47 16.27
C GLU A 3 1.92 -14.11 15.70
N ALA A 4 2.80 -13.12 15.78
CA ALA A 4 2.53 -11.81 15.20
C ALA A 4 2.35 -11.96 13.68
N TYR A 5 1.39 -11.23 13.10
CA TYR A 5 1.09 -11.29 11.67
C TYR A 5 2.30 -10.89 10.82
N SER A 6 3.07 -9.91 11.27
CA SER A 6 4.28 -9.45 10.60
C SER A 6 5.32 -8.94 11.62
N PRO A 7 6.59 -8.74 11.22
CA PRO A 7 7.57 -8.02 12.03
C PRO A 7 7.30 -6.51 12.11
N VAL A 8 6.28 -5.98 11.41
CA VAL A 8 5.94 -4.55 11.35
C VAL A 8 4.81 -4.26 12.35
N PRO A 9 5.07 -3.52 13.45
CA PRO A 9 4.06 -3.25 14.49
C PRO A 9 2.77 -2.64 13.94
N GLU A 10 2.87 -1.72 12.99
CA GLU A 10 1.74 -1.02 12.37
C GLU A 10 0.82 -1.96 11.58
N LEU A 11 1.39 -2.94 10.89
CA LEU A 11 0.60 -3.98 10.21
C LEU A 11 -0.07 -4.92 11.21
N ASN A 12 0.56 -5.20 12.36
CA ASN A 12 -0.09 -5.98 13.42
C ASN A 12 -1.29 -5.23 14.00
N LEU A 13 -1.17 -3.91 14.23
CA LEU A 13 -2.29 -3.08 14.66
C LEU A 13 -3.43 -3.08 13.63
N LEU A 14 -3.10 -3.00 12.33
CA LEU A 14 -4.10 -3.07 11.26
C LEU A 14 -4.76 -4.46 11.19
N LYS A 15 -4.00 -5.53 11.41
CA LYS A 15 -4.54 -6.89 11.46
C LYS A 15 -5.49 -7.09 12.63
N GLU A 16 -5.13 -6.62 13.82
CA GLU A 16 -5.99 -6.64 15.00
C GLU A 16 -7.27 -5.83 14.77
N PHE A 17 -7.16 -4.67 14.11
CA PHE A 17 -8.32 -3.89 13.69
C PHE A 17 -9.24 -4.67 12.75
N THR A 18 -8.67 -5.25 11.69
CA THR A 18 -9.40 -6.03 10.68
C THR A 18 -10.12 -7.21 11.32
N ASP A 19 -9.45 -7.95 12.21
CA ASP A 19 -10.04 -9.09 12.92
C ASP A 19 -11.18 -8.68 13.85
N ARG A 20 -11.11 -7.48 14.44
CA ARG A 20 -12.11 -6.95 15.37
C ARG A 20 -13.40 -6.52 14.67
N ILE A 21 -13.31 -5.87 13.52
CA ILE A 21 -14.49 -5.41 12.77
C ILE A 21 -15.16 -6.56 11.99
N GLY A 22 -14.43 -7.65 11.72
CA GLY A 22 -14.96 -8.84 11.05
C GLY A 22 -14.87 -8.74 9.52
N PRO A 23 -15.69 -9.51 8.77
CA PRO A 23 -15.59 -9.63 7.32
C PRO A 23 -16.24 -8.44 6.59
N VAL A 24 -15.90 -7.22 6.99
CA VAL A 24 -16.38 -5.97 6.40
C VAL A 24 -15.20 -5.20 5.81
N HIS A 25 -15.42 -4.56 4.66
CA HIS A 25 -14.44 -3.66 4.06
C HIS A 25 -14.44 -2.31 4.79
N TYR A 26 -13.29 -1.66 4.82
CA TYR A 26 -13.10 -0.33 5.42
C TYR A 26 -12.37 0.66 4.51
N SER A 27 -11.81 0.14 3.41
CA SER A 27 -11.30 0.89 2.27
C SER A 27 -11.63 0.07 1.04
N ASP A 28 -12.21 0.70 0.02
CA ASP A 28 -12.59 0.03 -1.22
C ASP A 28 -11.39 -0.66 -1.87
N GLY A 29 -11.62 -1.88 -2.37
CA GLY A 29 -10.60 -2.75 -2.97
C GLY A 29 -9.48 -3.25 -2.05
N PHE A 30 -9.37 -2.76 -0.81
CA PHE A 30 -8.30 -3.13 0.12
C PHE A 30 -8.63 -4.40 0.92
N GLU A 31 -7.65 -5.31 0.99
CA GLU A 31 -7.72 -6.47 1.88
C GLU A 31 -6.32 -6.87 2.35
N LEU A 32 -6.12 -7.11 3.66
CA LEU A 32 -4.87 -7.68 4.14
C LEU A 32 -4.68 -9.11 3.61
N ARG A 33 -3.49 -9.39 3.10
CA ARG A 33 -3.05 -10.72 2.63
C ARG A 33 -2.03 -11.31 3.60
N GLU A 34 -1.61 -12.55 3.37
CA GLU A 34 -0.50 -13.13 4.13
C GLU A 34 0.77 -12.31 3.90
N TYR A 35 1.47 -11.97 4.98
CA TYR A 35 2.69 -11.14 4.90
C TYR A 35 3.81 -11.89 4.18
N GLY A 36 4.34 -11.30 3.12
CA GLY A 36 5.37 -11.89 2.26
C GLY A 36 4.84 -12.94 1.27
N ALA A 37 3.52 -13.03 1.07
CA ALA A 37 2.94 -13.88 0.03
C ALA A 37 3.36 -13.43 -1.39
N ASP A 38 3.19 -14.30 -2.37
CA ASP A 38 3.45 -13.96 -3.78
C ASP A 38 2.40 -12.96 -4.28
N ALA A 39 2.88 -11.85 -4.86
CA ALA A 39 2.08 -10.80 -5.49
C ALA A 39 2.28 -10.78 -7.02
N GLY A 40 2.61 -11.92 -7.62
CA GLY A 40 2.81 -12.03 -9.07
C GLY A 40 4.08 -11.34 -9.58
N LEU A 41 5.03 -11.00 -8.70
CA LEU A 41 6.26 -10.29 -9.05
C LEU A 41 7.15 -11.05 -10.04
N HIS A 42 7.01 -12.37 -10.10
CA HIS A 42 7.69 -13.22 -11.08
C HIS A 42 7.28 -12.92 -12.53
N THR A 43 6.11 -12.30 -12.75
CA THR A 43 5.68 -11.85 -14.08
C THR A 43 6.46 -10.62 -14.58
N TRP A 44 7.10 -9.88 -13.65
CA TRP A 44 7.92 -8.71 -13.93
C TRP A 44 9.39 -9.06 -14.13
N SER A 45 9.96 -9.89 -13.24
CA SER A 45 11.33 -10.36 -13.34
C SER A 45 11.54 -11.63 -12.53
N GLU A 46 12.29 -12.59 -13.07
CA GLU A 46 12.72 -13.77 -12.33
C GLU A 46 14.02 -13.52 -11.52
N ASN A 47 14.58 -12.30 -11.55
CA ASN A 47 15.83 -12.00 -10.87
C ASN A 47 15.65 -12.05 -9.34
N PRO A 48 16.41 -12.88 -8.60
CA PRO A 48 16.30 -12.97 -7.14
C PRO A 48 16.56 -11.65 -6.41
N GLU A 49 17.43 -10.78 -6.95
CA GLU A 49 17.69 -9.45 -6.38
C GLU A 49 16.45 -8.55 -6.48
N PHE A 50 15.69 -8.64 -7.57
CA PHE A 50 14.42 -7.95 -7.73
C PHE A 50 13.38 -8.50 -6.75
N LEU A 51 13.15 -9.82 -6.77
CA LEU A 51 12.11 -10.47 -5.97
C LEU A 51 12.32 -10.28 -4.46
N SER A 52 13.56 -10.37 -3.99
CA SER A 52 13.89 -10.25 -2.55
C SER A 52 13.71 -8.84 -1.98
N ARG A 53 13.49 -7.83 -2.84
CA ARG A 53 13.34 -6.42 -2.44
C ARG A 53 11.88 -6.03 -2.23
N PHE A 54 10.92 -6.91 -2.47
CA PHE A 54 9.50 -6.68 -2.21
C PHE A 54 9.00 -7.56 -1.08
N ILE A 55 8.13 -6.98 -0.24
CA ILE A 55 7.45 -7.71 0.82
C ILE A 55 5.95 -7.41 0.70
N PRO A 56 5.20 -8.22 -0.06
CA PRO A 56 3.76 -8.05 -0.21
C PRO A 56 3.01 -8.21 1.10
N PHE A 57 1.88 -7.51 1.27
CA PHE A 57 1.09 -7.62 2.50
C PHE A 57 -0.42 -7.36 2.33
N ALA A 58 -0.87 -6.82 1.20
CA ALA A 58 -2.29 -6.51 1.00
C ALA A 58 -2.65 -6.50 -0.49
N GLN A 59 -3.91 -6.74 -0.80
CA GLN A 59 -4.53 -6.43 -2.08
C GLN A 59 -4.84 -4.92 -2.13
N ALA A 60 -4.63 -4.32 -3.30
CA ALA A 60 -4.76 -2.89 -3.54
C ALA A 60 -6.07 -2.47 -4.20
N ASN A 61 -6.67 -3.34 -5.00
CA ASN A 61 -7.93 -3.09 -5.71
C ASN A 61 -8.66 -4.41 -6.04
N GLY A 62 -9.88 -4.33 -6.56
CA GLY A 62 -10.70 -5.49 -6.94
C GLY A 62 -10.24 -6.23 -8.20
N SER A 63 -9.31 -5.68 -8.99
CA SER A 63 -8.80 -6.32 -10.22
C SER A 63 -7.69 -7.34 -9.95
N GLY A 64 -6.95 -7.17 -8.85
CA GLY A 64 -5.89 -8.08 -8.43
C GLY A 64 -4.52 -7.44 -8.28
N SER A 65 -4.44 -6.11 -8.22
CA SER A 65 -3.22 -5.40 -7.82
C SER A 65 -2.92 -5.64 -6.33
N ASP A 66 -1.64 -5.58 -5.96
CA ASP A 66 -1.18 -5.78 -4.58
C ASP A 66 -0.35 -4.59 -4.07
N TYR A 67 -0.30 -4.44 -2.75
CA TYR A 67 0.66 -3.59 -2.05
C TYR A 67 1.83 -4.40 -1.50
N ALA A 68 3.03 -3.86 -1.70
CA ALA A 68 4.26 -4.41 -1.15
C ALA A 68 5.13 -3.31 -0.52
N LEU A 69 5.86 -3.64 0.55
CA LEU A 69 6.95 -2.80 1.02
C LEU A 69 8.15 -2.99 0.10
N TRP A 70 8.74 -1.89 -0.38
CA TRP A 70 9.97 -1.92 -1.15
C TRP A 70 11.18 -1.70 -0.24
N ARG A 71 11.99 -2.75 -0.07
CA ARG A 71 13.23 -2.72 0.70
C ARG A 71 14.35 -2.02 -0.07
N CYS A 72 14.21 -0.70 -0.21
CA CYS A 72 15.13 0.16 -0.96
C CYS A 72 16.53 0.28 -0.34
N ASP A 73 16.67 -0.02 0.95
CA ASP A 73 17.92 0.00 1.69
C ASP A 73 17.85 -1.01 2.86
N GLU A 74 18.89 -1.01 3.70
CA GLU A 74 19.07 -1.98 4.79
C GLU A 74 18.48 -1.49 6.14
N ARG A 75 17.57 -0.51 6.13
CA ARG A 75 16.93 -0.07 7.38
C ARG A 75 16.15 -1.21 8.03
N THR A 76 16.22 -1.26 9.35
CA THR A 76 15.50 -2.26 10.15
C THR A 76 14.05 -1.89 10.39
N ASP A 77 13.73 -0.59 10.36
CA ASP A 77 12.38 -0.08 10.52
C ASP A 77 11.62 -0.18 9.19
N LEU A 78 10.90 -1.29 9.02
CA LEU A 78 10.18 -1.62 7.79
C LEU A 78 8.96 -0.73 7.56
N ALA A 79 8.37 -0.12 8.61
CA ALA A 79 7.21 0.75 8.46
C ALA A 79 7.55 2.04 7.69
N THR A 80 8.82 2.44 7.71
CA THR A 80 9.34 3.62 6.99
C THR A 80 9.75 3.33 5.55
N LEU A 81 9.65 2.08 5.10
CA LEU A 81 9.92 1.73 3.70
C LEU A 81 8.80 2.24 2.80
N PRO A 82 9.11 2.67 1.56
CA PRO A 82 8.09 3.00 0.58
C PRO A 82 7.15 1.82 0.32
N VAL A 83 5.87 2.12 0.15
CA VAL A 83 4.88 1.15 -0.32
C VAL A 83 4.79 1.27 -1.83
N VAL A 84 4.81 0.14 -2.52
CA VAL A 84 4.67 0.02 -3.96
C VAL A 84 3.32 -0.63 -4.27
N LEU A 85 2.66 -0.15 -5.32
CA LEU A 85 1.57 -0.84 -5.97
C LEU A 85 2.14 -1.74 -7.07
N VAL A 86 1.83 -3.02 -6.99
CA VAL A 86 2.15 -4.07 -7.97
C VAL A 86 0.87 -4.34 -8.75
N GLY A 87 0.76 -3.71 -9.91
CA GLY A 87 -0.43 -3.72 -10.75
C GLY A 87 -0.55 -4.98 -11.60
N ASP A 88 -1.76 -5.49 -11.70
CA ASP A 88 -2.14 -6.61 -12.58
C ASP A 88 -2.18 -6.21 -14.07
N ASP A 89 -2.34 -4.91 -14.35
CA ASP A 89 -2.33 -4.32 -15.70
C ASP A 89 -0.96 -3.75 -16.13
N GLY A 90 0.11 -4.15 -15.44
CA GLY A 90 1.46 -3.72 -15.80
C GLY A 90 1.83 -2.33 -15.28
N ASP A 91 1.25 -1.92 -14.15
CA ASP A 91 1.64 -0.72 -13.41
C ASP A 91 2.52 -1.08 -12.20
N LEU A 92 3.70 -0.49 -12.08
CA LEU A 92 4.59 -0.74 -10.94
C LEU A 92 5.21 0.58 -10.49
N TYR A 93 4.76 1.11 -9.35
CA TYR A 93 5.16 2.43 -8.87
C TYR A 93 5.00 2.56 -7.34
N VAL A 94 5.75 3.47 -6.73
CA VAL A 94 5.61 3.78 -5.30
C VAL A 94 4.28 4.47 -5.07
N ILE A 95 3.36 3.85 -4.33
CA ILE A 95 2.05 4.44 -4.00
C ILE A 95 2.14 5.46 -2.86
N ALA A 96 2.95 5.16 -1.84
CA ALA A 96 3.11 5.95 -0.62
C ALA A 96 4.55 5.90 -0.11
N ARG A 97 5.02 6.97 0.54
CA ARG A 97 6.41 7.05 1.03
C ARG A 97 6.70 6.14 2.23
N ASN A 98 5.67 5.74 2.95
CA ASN A 98 5.74 4.85 4.12
C ASN A 98 4.35 4.25 4.39
N LEU A 99 4.30 3.31 5.33
CA LEU A 99 3.07 2.59 5.66
C LEU A 99 1.99 3.49 6.29
N THR A 100 2.38 4.45 7.12
CA THR A 100 1.46 5.39 7.74
C THR A 100 0.79 6.30 6.72
N GLU A 101 1.53 6.75 5.69
CA GLU A 101 1.00 7.52 4.57
C GLU A 101 0.00 6.70 3.74
N LEU A 102 0.26 5.39 3.53
CA LEU A 102 -0.72 4.48 2.94
C LEU A 102 -2.01 4.44 3.79
N PHE A 103 -1.92 4.34 5.12
CA PHE A 103 -3.12 4.31 5.97
C PHE A 103 -3.96 5.58 5.85
N GLN A 104 -3.32 6.74 5.65
CA GLN A 104 -4.06 7.97 5.32
C GLN A 104 -4.76 7.85 3.97
N LEU A 105 -4.09 7.33 2.94
CA LEU A 105 -4.72 7.13 1.62
C LEU A 105 -5.90 6.16 1.69
N LEU A 106 -5.81 5.06 2.45
CA LEU A 106 -6.93 4.14 2.68
C LEU A 106 -8.12 4.80 3.38
N ALA A 107 -7.89 5.88 4.14
CA ALA A 107 -8.95 6.67 4.76
C ALA A 107 -9.72 7.56 3.76
N ILE A 108 -9.37 7.51 2.47
CA ILE A 108 -10.20 8.05 1.38
C ILE A 108 -11.30 7.05 1.01
N ASP A 109 -11.03 5.74 1.17
CA ASP A 109 -11.96 4.65 0.85
C ASP A 109 -12.38 4.66 -0.63
N SER A 110 -11.36 4.61 -1.48
CA SER A 110 -11.48 4.47 -2.93
C SER A 110 -10.29 3.66 -3.44
N GLU A 111 -10.44 2.99 -4.58
CA GLU A 111 -9.32 2.30 -5.23
C GLU A 111 -8.30 3.29 -5.81
N PRO A 112 -7.00 2.92 -5.84
CA PRO A 112 -5.99 3.70 -6.54
C PRO A 112 -6.21 3.63 -8.06
N LEU A 113 -6.23 4.80 -8.70
CA LEU A 113 -6.18 5.00 -10.13
C LEU A 113 -4.72 5.17 -10.60
N ALA A 114 -4.43 4.64 -11.79
CA ALA A 114 -3.18 4.95 -12.47
C ALA A 114 -2.99 6.49 -12.62
N ASP A 115 -1.74 6.94 -12.61
CA ASP A 115 -1.30 8.34 -12.80
C ASP A 115 -1.69 9.38 -11.74
N VAL A 116 -2.73 9.14 -10.94
CA VAL A 116 -3.22 10.09 -9.92
C VAL A 116 -3.33 9.49 -8.51
N GLY A 117 -3.36 8.16 -8.38
CA GLY A 117 -3.46 7.48 -7.10
C GLY A 117 -4.86 7.53 -6.56
N PHE A 118 -5.08 8.28 -5.50
CA PHE A 118 -6.40 8.34 -4.88
C PHE A 118 -7.10 9.65 -5.26
N LEU A 119 -8.40 9.56 -5.52
CA LEU A 119 -9.26 10.73 -5.67
C LEU A 119 -9.43 11.44 -4.32
N ALA A 120 -10.03 12.63 -4.33
CA ALA A 120 -10.33 13.30 -3.07
C ALA A 120 -11.45 12.55 -2.32
N ALA A 121 -11.38 12.53 -0.99
CA ALA A 121 -12.38 11.85 -0.15
C ALA A 121 -13.82 12.37 -0.35
N GLY A 122 -13.99 13.57 -0.91
CA GLY A 122 -15.30 14.14 -1.26
C GLY A 122 -15.89 13.66 -2.59
N ASP A 123 -15.13 12.88 -3.37
CA ASP A 123 -15.56 12.33 -4.66
C ASP A 123 -16.14 10.90 -4.53
N ALA A 124 -16.01 10.27 -3.37
CA ALA A 124 -16.63 8.99 -3.07
C ALA A 124 -18.13 9.18 -2.79
N GLU A 125 -18.99 8.58 -3.61
CA GLU A 125 -20.45 8.70 -3.45
C GLU A 125 -20.97 7.88 -2.24
N GLU A 126 -20.31 6.77 -1.94
CA GLU A 126 -20.62 5.87 -0.81
C GLU A 126 -19.32 5.33 -0.19
N HIS A 127 -19.33 5.15 1.13
CA HIS A 127 -18.21 4.57 1.88
C HIS A 127 -18.48 3.12 2.27
N SER A 128 -17.42 2.33 2.35
CA SER A 128 -17.39 0.98 2.89
C SER A 128 -17.96 0.92 4.31
N GLU A 129 -18.60 -0.20 4.66
CA GLU A 129 -19.31 -0.37 5.94
C GLU A 129 -18.42 -0.09 7.16
N GLY A 130 -17.15 -0.53 7.14
CA GLY A 130 -16.19 -0.34 8.23
C GLY A 130 -15.37 0.96 8.14
N HIS A 131 -15.69 1.87 7.22
CA HIS A 131 -14.91 3.08 6.98
C HIS A 131 -14.83 3.97 8.22
N HIS A 132 -15.97 4.19 8.89
CA HIS A 132 -16.03 5.05 10.07
C HIS A 132 -15.17 4.50 11.22
N GLU A 133 -15.22 3.19 11.45
CA GLU A 133 -14.40 2.48 12.42
C GLU A 133 -12.91 2.60 12.10
N PHE A 134 -12.55 2.57 10.82
CA PHE A 134 -11.17 2.75 10.37
C PHE A 134 -10.67 4.16 10.63
N LEU A 135 -11.46 5.20 10.35
CA LEU A 135 -11.10 6.59 10.70
C LEU A 135 -10.89 6.77 12.21
N ALA A 136 -11.78 6.19 13.01
CA ALA A 136 -11.66 6.23 14.47
C ALA A 136 -10.38 5.51 14.94
N TRP A 137 -10.07 4.34 14.37
CA TRP A 137 -8.86 3.58 14.67
C TRP A 137 -7.58 4.33 14.24
N LEU A 138 -7.57 4.91 13.05
CA LEU A 138 -6.43 5.66 12.50
C LEU A 138 -6.08 6.85 13.39
N ASN A 139 -7.10 7.60 13.82
CA ASN A 139 -6.92 8.72 14.73
C ASN A 139 -6.47 8.28 16.13
N GLN A 140 -7.01 7.18 16.66
CA GLN A 140 -6.64 6.69 18.00
C GLN A 140 -5.21 6.17 18.08
N ASN A 141 -4.71 5.49 17.04
CA ASN A 141 -3.40 4.85 17.05
C ASN A 141 -2.28 5.75 16.51
N PHE A 142 -2.59 6.61 15.53
CA PHE A 142 -1.60 7.42 14.83
C PHE A 142 -1.85 8.94 14.94
N GLY A 143 -3.02 9.36 15.43
CA GLY A 143 -3.41 10.78 15.43
C GLY A 143 -3.66 11.32 14.03
N LEU A 144 -4.01 10.45 13.08
CA LEU A 144 -4.20 10.77 11.67
C LEU A 144 -5.66 10.62 11.24
N GLY A 145 -6.00 11.32 10.16
CA GLY A 145 -7.25 11.16 9.44
C GLY A 145 -7.00 11.02 7.93
N PRO A 146 -8.06 11.11 7.12
CA PRO A 146 -7.93 11.23 5.67
C PRO A 146 -7.00 12.40 5.33
N PRO A 147 -6.21 12.30 4.25
CA PRO A 147 -5.33 13.37 3.84
C PRO A 147 -6.13 14.61 3.46
N GLU A 148 -5.68 15.78 3.92
CA GLU A 148 -6.29 17.06 3.52
C GLU A 148 -6.11 17.32 2.02
N ASP A 149 -4.99 16.87 1.46
CA ASP A 149 -4.65 16.99 0.04
C ASP A 149 -3.97 15.71 -0.46
N PRO A 150 -4.73 14.75 -1.03
CA PRO A 150 -4.18 13.54 -1.64
C PRO A 150 -3.19 13.85 -2.78
N HIS A 151 -3.39 14.95 -3.52
CA HIS A 151 -2.53 15.34 -4.62
C HIS A 151 -1.16 15.82 -4.13
N ALA A 152 -1.10 16.49 -2.97
CA ALA A 152 0.15 16.82 -2.31
C ALA A 152 0.94 15.57 -1.91
N LEU A 153 0.27 14.53 -1.38
CA LEU A 153 0.91 13.25 -1.07
C LEU A 153 1.42 12.55 -2.34
N TRP A 154 0.60 12.50 -3.39
CA TRP A 154 0.97 11.96 -4.69
C TRP A 154 2.18 12.67 -5.31
N THR A 155 2.28 13.98 -5.14
CA THR A 155 3.43 14.76 -5.61
C THR A 155 4.66 14.51 -4.74
N ALA A 156 4.49 14.44 -3.41
CA ALA A 156 5.59 14.29 -2.47
C ALA A 156 6.33 12.97 -2.58
N ARG A 157 5.66 11.89 -3.03
CA ARG A 157 6.31 10.59 -3.28
C ARG A 157 7.18 10.55 -4.54
N LYS A 158 7.11 11.56 -5.42
CA LYS A 158 7.75 11.53 -6.75
C LYS A 158 9.24 11.19 -6.69
N GLU A 159 9.98 11.73 -5.72
CA GLU A 159 11.39 11.41 -5.55
C GLU A 159 11.63 9.93 -5.24
N SER A 160 10.79 9.33 -4.38
CA SER A 160 10.84 7.90 -4.08
C SER A 160 10.48 7.06 -5.30
N ASP A 161 9.50 7.49 -6.09
CA ASP A 161 9.08 6.81 -7.31
C ASP A 161 10.15 6.89 -8.42
N ASP A 162 10.76 8.05 -8.62
CA ASP A 162 11.85 8.24 -9.59
C ASP A 162 13.04 7.32 -9.22
N ARG A 163 13.38 7.22 -7.93
CA ARG A 163 14.42 6.30 -7.45
C ARG A 163 14.03 4.84 -7.64
N PHE A 164 12.76 4.51 -7.40
CA PHE A 164 12.23 3.17 -7.59
C PHE A 164 12.30 2.75 -9.06
N ARG A 165 11.84 3.60 -9.98
CA ARG A 165 11.89 3.36 -11.43
C ARG A 165 13.31 3.17 -11.93
N ALA A 166 14.25 4.01 -11.48
CA ALA A 166 15.67 3.87 -11.82
C ALA A 166 16.31 2.57 -11.31
N TRP A 167 15.79 2.02 -10.21
CA TRP A 167 16.22 0.71 -9.70
C TRP A 167 15.54 -0.43 -10.48
N VAL A 168 14.22 -0.38 -10.67
CA VAL A 168 13.46 -1.40 -11.41
C VAL A 168 13.91 -1.53 -12.87
N SER A 169 14.32 -0.44 -13.51
CA SER A 169 14.78 -0.45 -14.91
C SER A 169 16.04 -1.29 -15.15
N GLN A 170 16.70 -1.75 -14.09
CA GLN A 170 17.83 -2.69 -14.16
C GLN A 170 17.37 -4.14 -14.33
N PHE A 171 16.09 -4.42 -14.05
CA PHE A 171 15.52 -5.77 -14.00
C PHE A 171 14.34 -5.96 -14.96
N VAL A 172 13.65 -4.88 -15.32
CA VAL A 172 12.45 -4.90 -16.14
C VAL A 172 12.51 -3.82 -17.22
N GLU A 173 12.04 -4.14 -18.43
CA GLU A 173 11.75 -3.14 -19.45
C GLU A 173 10.45 -2.41 -19.08
N LEU A 174 10.57 -1.32 -18.33
CA LEU A 174 9.45 -0.42 -18.10
C LEU A 174 9.13 0.28 -19.43
N GLY A 175 7.93 0.06 -19.97
CA GLY A 175 7.45 0.84 -21.11
C GLY A 175 7.35 2.32 -20.72
N ASP A 176 7.73 3.22 -21.64
CA ASP A 176 7.48 4.65 -21.49
C ASP A 176 5.95 4.88 -21.44
N ARG A 177 5.37 5.00 -20.24
CA ARG A 177 4.01 5.51 -20.03
C ARG A 177 4.08 6.88 -19.37
#